data_AF-A0A2V5QBV8-F1
#
_entry.id   AF-A0A2V5QBV8-F1
#
_cell.length_a   1.000
_cell.length_b   1.000
_cell.length_c   1.000
_cell.angle_alpha   90.00
_cell.angle_beta   90.00
_cell.angle_gamma   90.00
#
_symmetry.space_group_name_H-M   'P 1'
#
loop_
_entity.id
_entity.type
_entity.pdbx_description
1 polymer ?
#
loop_
_entity_poly.entity_id
_entity_poly.type
_entity_poly.pdbx_seq_one_letter_code
_entity_poly.pdbx_strand_id
1 'polypeptide(L)'
;MTVGGNLTAGPLFLITENQGGHLGTGGNMTLDVSGDITTQGDANFQIFNNDNGSGPGTIDLDATINVTAANISTGVDSFGSSLDGLINNATGSIGGDAIVNVDVTNDITAQGPANFTIDNSNGGSIGGTTNGNTFFQILNNLSGDVSPSIGNDATVFVSGANILTSGQLAFGVENNGGSIGGDAILDVTAGSNITGANTFFQILNSSGTIAGDATIEVFTTNLSVDGLNVNIDNSNGVIGGNATVDMNVSGSATVTNDATFDILGSDGAAAAAINFNGGSYDAGGTFLALIDGNGTITFNNASAHADVLKVGALGTNGVLNIGGGTLSADTTLELYASGSNGQLNFVSNVTLGGNGAKILAANSVKIFDSVVVTIGGSNPADVYTNNANYTGFGGNGSTTGTFAGAGANDPQPLSNAPPFGPSSPAPAPTPVASSSNITSSGKGGGKAIGTAINISSSDQLLSLLDGAALGPGGKITIPGSKIASNWRNSTRLNAASLLRRDRGAAEFRTGSSLSVRRLPQ
;
A
#
# COMPACT_ATOMS: atom_id res chain seq x y z
N MET A 1 1.57 9.39 -37.85
CA MET A 1 1.62 10.80 -38.26
C MET A 1 2.95 11.37 -37.81
N THR A 2 3.60 12.21 -38.63
CA THR A 2 4.85 12.88 -38.28
C THR A 2 4.72 14.37 -38.51
N VAL A 3 5.18 15.20 -37.56
CA VAL A 3 5.16 16.67 -37.59
C VAL A 3 6.57 17.18 -37.32
N GLY A 4 7.19 17.81 -38.31
CA GLY A 4 8.58 18.31 -38.23
C GLY A 4 8.77 19.61 -37.43
N GLY A 5 7.86 19.92 -36.52
CA GLY A 5 7.82 21.16 -35.73
C GLY A 5 6.78 21.03 -34.62
N ASN A 6 6.19 22.14 -34.19
CA ASN A 6 5.17 22.11 -33.13
C ASN A 6 3.79 21.69 -33.68
N LEU A 7 3.04 20.92 -32.89
CA LEU A 7 1.64 20.57 -33.11
C LEU A 7 0.76 21.31 -32.09
N THR A 8 -0.02 22.29 -32.55
CA THR A 8 -1.00 23.00 -31.70
C THR A 8 -2.42 22.64 -32.11
N ALA A 9 -3.26 22.23 -31.15
CA ALA A 9 -4.65 21.86 -31.39
C ALA A 9 -5.60 22.47 -30.33
N GLY A 10 -6.91 22.42 -30.60
CA GLY A 10 -7.94 22.61 -29.58
C GLY A 10 -7.92 21.39 -28.66
N PRO A 11 -8.77 20.39 -28.90
CA PRO A 11 -8.50 19.01 -28.51
C PRO A 11 -7.71 18.24 -29.59
N LEU A 12 -7.03 17.16 -29.19
CA LEU A 12 -6.33 16.21 -30.07
C LEU A 12 -6.80 14.79 -29.77
N PHE A 13 -7.38 14.12 -30.77
CA PHE A 13 -7.88 12.74 -30.61
C PHE A 13 -7.30 11.83 -31.70
N LEU A 14 -6.60 10.78 -31.29
CA LEU A 14 -6.22 9.65 -32.14
C LEU A 14 -6.84 8.40 -31.52
N ILE A 15 -7.80 7.79 -32.21
CA ILE A 15 -8.60 6.70 -31.66
C ILE A 15 -8.68 5.54 -32.66
N THR A 16 -8.45 4.32 -32.19
CA THR A 16 -8.80 3.07 -32.86
C THR A 16 -9.95 2.42 -32.11
N GLU A 17 -11.10 2.22 -32.77
CA GLU A 17 -12.27 1.55 -32.18
C GLU A 17 -12.45 0.15 -32.80
N ASN A 18 -12.38 -0.89 -31.97
CA ASN A 18 -12.52 -2.29 -32.35
C ASN A 18 -13.52 -3.06 -31.45
N GLN A 19 -14.45 -2.36 -30.81
CA GLN A 19 -15.45 -2.95 -29.91
C GLN A 19 -16.41 -3.88 -30.69
N GLY A 20 -16.25 -5.20 -30.55
CA GLY A 20 -16.96 -6.23 -31.33
C GLY A 20 -16.38 -6.51 -32.72
N GLY A 21 -15.21 -5.93 -33.03
CA GLY A 21 -14.52 -6.06 -34.31
C GLY A 21 -13.35 -7.05 -34.30
N HIS A 22 -12.67 -7.14 -35.45
CA HIS A 22 -11.48 -7.97 -35.64
C HIS A 22 -10.43 -7.21 -36.45
N LEU A 23 -9.23 -6.99 -35.90
CA LEU A 23 -8.08 -6.39 -36.58
C LEU A 23 -6.96 -7.42 -36.75
N GLY A 24 -6.78 -7.93 -37.97
CA GLY A 24 -5.79 -8.99 -38.24
C GLY A 24 -4.33 -8.53 -38.34
N THR A 25 -4.07 -7.23 -38.41
CA THR A 25 -2.72 -6.68 -38.65
C THR A 25 -2.21 -5.77 -37.52
N GLY A 26 -2.87 -5.77 -36.37
CA GLY A 26 -2.55 -4.90 -35.24
C GLY A 26 -3.35 -3.58 -35.21
N GLY A 27 -3.41 -2.96 -34.03
CA GLY A 27 -4.17 -1.73 -33.73
C GLY A 27 -3.31 -0.47 -33.60
N ASN A 28 -2.15 -0.46 -34.24
CA ASN A 28 -1.07 0.49 -33.92
C ASN A 28 -1.35 1.94 -34.33
N MET A 29 -1.04 2.87 -33.42
CA MET A 29 -1.04 4.32 -33.62
C MET A 29 0.35 4.89 -33.35
N THR A 30 0.78 5.84 -34.18
CA THR A 30 2.05 6.55 -33.98
C THR A 30 1.88 8.02 -34.31
N LEU A 31 2.24 8.90 -33.38
CA LEU A 31 2.32 10.35 -33.54
C LEU A 31 3.73 10.81 -33.15
N ASP A 32 4.49 11.25 -34.14
CA ASP A 32 5.85 11.75 -33.95
C ASP A 32 5.91 13.26 -34.19
N VAL A 33 6.23 14.03 -33.16
CA VAL A 33 6.30 15.50 -33.20
C VAL A 33 7.71 15.91 -32.79
N SER A 34 8.49 16.49 -33.70
CA SER A 34 9.87 16.88 -33.38
C SER A 34 9.96 18.13 -32.49
N GLY A 35 8.85 18.87 -32.35
CA GLY A 35 8.69 20.00 -31.45
C GLY A 35 7.66 19.72 -30.35
N ASP A 36 6.93 20.74 -29.92
CA ASP A 36 5.98 20.62 -28.82
C ASP A 36 4.59 20.15 -29.30
N ILE A 37 3.91 19.33 -28.49
CA ILE A 37 2.47 19.13 -28.57
C ILE A 37 1.80 20.10 -27.59
N THR A 38 0.90 20.95 -28.08
CA THR A 38 0.13 21.88 -27.24
C THR A 38 -1.35 21.79 -27.58
N THR A 39 -2.17 21.33 -26.64
CA THR A 39 -3.64 21.33 -26.78
C THR A 39 -4.25 22.39 -25.87
N GLN A 40 -5.34 23.03 -26.30
CA GLN A 40 -6.13 23.92 -25.45
C GLN A 40 -7.15 23.15 -24.60
N GLY A 41 -7.49 21.92 -25.01
CA GLY A 41 -8.34 20.95 -24.31
C GLY A 41 -7.68 19.57 -24.23
N ASP A 42 -8.47 18.51 -24.33
CA ASP A 42 -8.00 17.12 -24.21
C ASP A 42 -6.94 16.71 -25.25
N ALA A 43 -6.06 15.80 -24.87
CA ALA A 43 -5.14 15.08 -25.75
C ALA A 43 -5.29 13.58 -25.50
N ASN A 44 -6.13 12.89 -26.29
CA ASN A 44 -6.41 11.46 -26.10
C ASN A 44 -5.88 10.63 -27.25
N PHE A 45 -5.13 9.59 -26.89
CA PHE A 45 -4.60 8.55 -27.76
C PHE A 45 -5.17 7.23 -27.27
N GLN A 46 -6.13 6.64 -27.98
CA GLN A 46 -6.89 5.51 -27.43
C GLN A 46 -7.07 4.34 -28.41
N ILE A 47 -6.93 3.11 -27.91
CA ILE A 47 -7.32 1.89 -28.60
C ILE A 47 -8.41 1.24 -27.75
N PHE A 48 -9.63 1.16 -28.28
CA PHE A 48 -10.76 0.47 -27.64
C PHE A 48 -10.96 -0.90 -28.28
N ASN A 49 -10.54 -1.96 -27.59
CA ASN A 49 -10.74 -3.37 -27.97
C ASN A 49 -11.75 -4.09 -27.06
N ASN A 50 -12.32 -3.39 -26.10
CA ASN A 50 -13.25 -3.90 -25.11
C ASN A 50 -14.66 -4.18 -25.66
N ASP A 51 -15.51 -4.80 -24.86
CA ASP A 51 -16.95 -4.86 -25.12
C ASP A 51 -17.65 -3.59 -24.61
N ASN A 52 -18.57 -3.06 -25.42
CA ASN A 52 -19.46 -1.94 -25.07
C ASN A 52 -20.91 -2.21 -25.52
N GLY A 53 -21.30 -3.49 -25.49
CA GLY A 53 -22.61 -3.99 -25.89
C GLY A 53 -22.67 -4.63 -27.28
N SER A 54 -21.54 -4.70 -28.00
CA SER A 54 -21.42 -5.30 -29.33
C SER A 54 -20.61 -6.62 -29.34
N GLY A 55 -20.15 -7.06 -28.16
CA GLY A 55 -19.21 -8.16 -28.00
C GLY A 55 -17.76 -7.66 -27.89
N PRO A 56 -16.83 -8.52 -27.42
CA PRO A 56 -15.43 -8.16 -27.27
C PRO A 56 -14.71 -8.04 -28.62
N GLY A 57 -13.73 -7.14 -28.72
CA GLY A 57 -12.87 -7.02 -29.89
C GLY A 57 -11.73 -8.04 -29.91
N THR A 58 -11.20 -8.31 -31.10
CA THR A 58 -9.98 -9.12 -31.31
C THR A 58 -8.96 -8.36 -32.14
N ILE A 59 -7.71 -8.32 -31.69
CA ILE A 59 -6.53 -7.83 -32.43
C ILE A 59 -5.54 -9.00 -32.49
N ASP A 60 -5.20 -9.49 -33.69
CA ASP A 60 -4.39 -10.71 -33.83
C ASP A 60 -2.90 -10.51 -33.47
N LEU A 61 -2.40 -9.28 -33.63
CA LEU A 61 -1.00 -8.90 -33.42
C LEU A 61 -0.94 -7.82 -32.31
N ASP A 62 -0.01 -6.87 -32.44
CA ASP A 62 0.25 -5.85 -31.43
C ASP A 62 -0.81 -4.73 -31.44
N ALA A 63 -1.01 -4.14 -30.28
CA ALA A 63 -1.71 -2.87 -30.10
C ALA A 63 -0.73 -1.88 -29.47
N THR A 64 -0.21 -0.96 -30.26
CA THR A 64 0.79 0.01 -29.81
C THR A 64 0.29 1.44 -29.98
N ILE A 65 0.43 2.27 -28.95
CA ILE A 65 0.32 3.73 -29.02
C ILE A 65 1.73 4.27 -28.86
N ASN A 66 2.26 4.96 -29.87
CA ASN A 66 3.54 5.69 -29.78
C ASN A 66 3.27 7.19 -29.95
N VAL A 67 3.64 8.00 -28.96
CA VAL A 67 3.59 9.46 -29.03
C VAL A 67 4.97 10.00 -28.67
N THR A 68 5.62 10.75 -29.56
CA THR A 68 6.91 11.39 -29.30
C THR A 68 6.78 12.91 -29.44
N ALA A 69 7.36 13.66 -28.49
CA ALA A 69 7.34 15.12 -28.48
C ALA A 69 8.54 15.72 -27.73
N ALA A 70 8.88 16.98 -28.01
CA ALA A 70 9.83 17.72 -27.17
C ALA A 70 9.20 18.10 -25.81
N ASN A 71 7.94 18.54 -25.82
CA ASN A 71 7.11 18.79 -24.65
C ASN A 71 5.66 18.37 -24.99
N ILE A 72 4.87 17.99 -23.99
CA ILE A 72 3.41 17.87 -24.13
C ILE A 72 2.76 18.80 -23.11
N SER A 73 1.90 19.71 -23.57
CA SER A 73 1.14 20.59 -22.71
C SER A 73 -0.34 20.57 -23.06
N THR A 74 -1.20 20.34 -22.07
CA THR A 74 -2.66 20.45 -22.19
C THR A 74 -3.19 21.66 -21.42
N GLY A 75 -4.13 22.39 -22.04
CA GLY A 75 -4.71 23.62 -21.51
C GLY A 75 -5.80 23.38 -20.45
N VAL A 76 -6.58 24.43 -20.15
CA VAL A 76 -7.77 24.33 -19.29
C VAL A 76 -9.01 24.64 -20.11
N ASP A 77 -9.98 23.72 -20.11
CA ASP A 77 -11.37 24.05 -20.43
C ASP A 77 -12.26 24.02 -19.17
N SER A 78 -13.53 24.36 -19.32
CA SER A 78 -14.48 24.47 -18.20
C SER A 78 -14.91 23.12 -17.59
N PHE A 79 -14.44 22.00 -18.15
CA PHE A 79 -14.75 20.64 -17.70
C PHE A 79 -13.50 19.89 -17.18
N GLY A 80 -12.32 20.49 -17.32
CA GLY A 80 -11.03 19.87 -17.03
C GLY A 80 -10.51 19.15 -18.26
N SER A 81 -9.25 19.39 -18.63
CA SER A 81 -8.64 18.78 -19.81
C SER A 81 -7.72 17.63 -19.41
N SER A 82 -7.80 16.51 -20.11
CA SER A 82 -6.99 15.31 -19.83
C SER A 82 -5.89 15.10 -20.87
N LEU A 83 -4.80 14.46 -20.44
CA LEU A 83 -3.81 13.84 -21.34
C LEU A 83 -3.93 12.32 -21.15
N ASP A 84 -4.59 11.64 -22.08
CA ASP A 84 -4.88 10.21 -21.93
C ASP A 84 -4.19 9.37 -23.02
N GLY A 85 -3.44 8.35 -22.62
CA GLY A 85 -3.00 7.27 -23.51
C GLY A 85 -3.56 5.93 -23.03
N LEU A 86 -4.58 5.41 -23.70
CA LEU A 86 -5.35 4.26 -23.21
C LEU A 86 -5.37 3.12 -24.23
N ILE A 87 -4.98 1.92 -23.82
CA ILE A 87 -5.39 0.69 -24.49
C ILE A 87 -6.41 0.02 -23.58
N ASN A 88 -7.68 0.02 -23.98
CA ASN A 88 -8.75 -0.66 -23.28
C ASN A 88 -9.03 -2.01 -23.95
N ASN A 89 -8.43 -3.05 -23.40
CA ASN A 89 -8.63 -4.46 -23.75
C ASN A 89 -9.50 -5.21 -22.73
N ALA A 90 -10.25 -4.50 -21.86
CA ALA A 90 -11.13 -5.17 -20.91
C ALA A 90 -12.11 -6.09 -21.65
N THR A 91 -12.21 -7.37 -21.26
CA THR A 91 -12.95 -8.45 -21.97
C THR A 91 -12.45 -8.81 -23.39
N GLY A 92 -11.54 -8.02 -23.98
CA GLY A 92 -11.04 -8.17 -25.35
C GLY A 92 -9.86 -9.14 -25.47
N SER A 93 -9.38 -9.33 -26.70
CA SER A 93 -8.19 -10.14 -26.99
C SER A 93 -7.19 -9.37 -27.86
N ILE A 94 -5.92 -9.34 -27.43
CA ILE A 94 -4.76 -8.89 -28.21
C ILE A 94 -3.78 -10.07 -28.28
N GLY A 95 -3.46 -10.53 -29.48
CA GLY A 95 -2.59 -11.69 -29.68
C GLY A 95 -1.11 -11.40 -29.42
N GLY A 96 -0.67 -10.17 -29.69
CA GLY A 96 0.70 -9.70 -29.48
C GLY A 96 0.87 -8.81 -28.25
N ASP A 97 1.76 -7.83 -28.34
CA ASP A 97 2.06 -6.89 -27.26
C ASP A 97 1.00 -5.78 -27.16
N ALA A 98 0.79 -5.26 -25.94
CA ALA A 98 0.04 -4.02 -25.73
C ALA A 98 0.97 -2.96 -25.15
N ILE A 99 1.22 -1.89 -25.90
CA ILE A 99 2.26 -0.92 -25.56
C ILE A 99 1.69 0.49 -25.64
N VAL A 100 1.84 1.28 -24.58
CA VAL A 100 1.58 2.73 -24.59
C VAL A 100 2.88 3.44 -24.30
N ASN A 101 3.51 3.91 -25.37
CA ASN A 101 4.72 4.68 -25.32
C ASN A 101 4.41 6.16 -25.54
N VAL A 102 4.67 6.98 -24.51
CA VAL A 102 4.70 8.43 -24.63
C VAL A 102 6.10 8.86 -24.24
N ASP A 103 6.86 9.35 -25.19
CA ASP A 103 8.26 9.74 -25.05
C ASP A 103 8.38 11.26 -25.20
N VAL A 104 8.69 11.93 -24.09
CA VAL A 104 8.79 13.38 -24.03
C VAL A 104 10.18 13.77 -23.57
N THR A 105 10.92 14.47 -24.43
CA THR A 105 12.34 14.77 -24.18
C THR A 105 12.54 15.74 -23.02
N ASN A 106 11.60 16.66 -22.80
CA ASN A 106 11.66 17.65 -21.72
C ASN A 106 10.48 17.44 -20.77
N ASP A 107 9.42 18.28 -20.84
CA ASP A 107 8.38 18.33 -19.82
C ASP A 107 7.01 17.85 -20.33
N ILE A 108 6.28 17.16 -19.46
CA ILE A 108 4.84 16.93 -19.58
C ILE A 108 4.13 17.88 -18.61
N THR A 109 3.27 18.75 -19.13
CA THR A 109 2.44 19.69 -18.36
C THR A 109 0.97 19.43 -18.63
N ALA A 110 0.33 18.60 -17.81
CA ALA A 110 -1.12 18.44 -17.83
C ALA A 110 -1.76 19.30 -16.72
N GLN A 111 -2.73 20.13 -17.09
CA GLN A 111 -3.46 20.96 -16.13
C GLN A 111 -4.68 20.23 -15.52
N GLY A 112 -5.10 19.11 -16.12
CA GLY A 112 -5.96 18.09 -15.51
C GLY A 112 -5.24 16.74 -15.40
N PRO A 113 -5.96 15.62 -15.28
CA PRO A 113 -5.35 14.30 -15.17
C PRO A 113 -4.44 13.98 -16.37
N ALA A 114 -3.35 13.26 -16.11
CA ALA A 114 -2.53 12.64 -17.15
C ALA A 114 -2.55 11.13 -16.88
N ASN A 115 -3.38 10.39 -17.63
CA ASN A 115 -3.59 8.97 -17.41
C ASN A 115 -3.03 8.19 -18.60
N PHE A 116 -2.06 7.33 -18.34
CA PHE A 116 -1.63 6.37 -19.33
C PHE A 116 -1.91 4.97 -18.79
N THR A 117 -2.70 4.19 -19.52
CA THR A 117 -3.27 2.95 -19.00
C THR A 117 -3.34 1.86 -20.07
N ILE A 118 -2.91 0.65 -19.71
CA ILE A 118 -3.33 -0.57 -20.40
C ILE A 118 -4.31 -1.26 -19.47
N ASP A 119 -5.58 -1.25 -19.85
CA ASP A 119 -6.65 -1.94 -19.13
C ASP A 119 -6.90 -3.28 -19.82
N ASN A 120 -6.50 -4.38 -19.17
CA ASN A 120 -6.74 -5.76 -19.57
C ASN A 120 -7.75 -6.44 -18.64
N SER A 121 -8.56 -5.68 -17.91
CA SER A 121 -9.40 -6.20 -16.84
C SER A 121 -10.56 -7.10 -17.31
N ASN A 122 -11.18 -7.75 -16.33
CA ASN A 122 -12.39 -8.57 -16.45
C ASN A 122 -12.46 -9.50 -17.68
N GLY A 123 -11.43 -10.33 -17.82
CA GLY A 123 -11.36 -11.39 -18.81
C GLY A 123 -10.60 -11.01 -20.09
N GLY A 124 -10.01 -9.82 -20.13
CA GLY A 124 -9.07 -9.44 -21.18
C GLY A 124 -7.89 -10.41 -21.28
N SER A 125 -7.41 -10.62 -22.50
CA SER A 125 -6.21 -11.41 -22.77
C SER A 125 -5.23 -10.65 -23.65
N ILE A 126 -3.96 -10.61 -23.23
CA ILE A 126 -2.82 -10.11 -24.01
C ILE A 126 -1.80 -11.24 -24.10
N GLY A 127 -1.52 -11.71 -25.31
CA GLY A 127 -0.58 -12.81 -25.54
C GLY A 127 0.89 -12.43 -25.33
N GLY A 128 1.22 -11.16 -25.55
CA GLY A 128 2.57 -10.61 -25.47
C GLY A 128 2.92 -9.94 -24.13
N THR A 129 3.82 -8.96 -24.20
CA THR A 129 4.25 -8.08 -23.12
C THR A 129 3.34 -6.86 -23.04
N THR A 130 3.14 -6.32 -21.83
CA THR A 130 2.54 -5.01 -21.65
C THR A 130 3.58 -3.98 -21.23
N ASN A 131 3.62 -2.82 -21.88
CA ASN A 131 4.57 -1.75 -21.56
C ASN A 131 3.92 -0.36 -21.55
N GLY A 132 4.15 0.42 -20.50
CA GLY A 132 3.80 1.84 -20.45
C GLY A 132 5.01 2.73 -20.13
N ASN A 133 5.36 3.72 -20.97
CA ASN A 133 6.60 4.52 -20.85
C ASN A 133 6.48 5.87 -20.08
N THR A 134 5.29 6.31 -19.64
CA THR A 134 5.08 7.63 -18.99
C THR A 134 3.81 7.63 -18.14
N PHE A 135 3.87 8.08 -16.87
CA PHE A 135 2.75 8.21 -15.90
C PHE A 135 1.69 7.09 -15.99
N PHE A 136 2.08 5.86 -15.60
CA PHE A 136 1.39 4.67 -16.08
C PHE A 136 0.79 3.72 -15.02
N GLN A 137 -0.36 3.13 -15.37
CA GLN A 137 -0.94 1.96 -14.69
C GLN A 137 -1.21 0.81 -15.69
N ILE A 138 -0.81 -0.41 -15.36
CA ILE A 138 -1.31 -1.63 -16.01
C ILE A 138 -2.39 -2.23 -15.12
N LEU A 139 -3.60 -2.40 -15.65
CA LEU A 139 -4.73 -2.98 -14.93
C LEU A 139 -5.08 -4.36 -15.51
N ASN A 140 -4.67 -5.41 -14.84
CA ASN A 140 -4.98 -6.82 -15.13
C ASN A 140 -5.87 -7.41 -14.01
N ASN A 141 -6.89 -6.64 -13.59
CA ASN A 141 -7.74 -7.00 -12.45
C ASN A 141 -8.97 -7.80 -12.86
N LEU A 142 -9.31 -8.82 -12.06
CA LEU A 142 -10.56 -9.54 -12.19
C LEU A 142 -11.72 -8.74 -11.59
N SER A 143 -12.78 -8.53 -12.38
CA SER A 143 -14.08 -8.06 -11.87
C SER A 143 -15.29 -8.82 -12.45
N GLY A 144 -15.06 -10.03 -12.98
CA GLY A 144 -16.05 -10.91 -13.63
C GLY A 144 -15.75 -12.39 -13.39
N ASP A 145 -16.29 -13.29 -14.24
CA ASP A 145 -16.16 -14.75 -14.05
C ASP A 145 -14.89 -15.36 -14.68
N VAL A 146 -14.18 -14.61 -15.53
CA VAL A 146 -12.97 -15.06 -16.25
C VAL A 146 -11.78 -14.22 -15.82
N SER A 147 -10.73 -14.87 -15.29
CA SER A 147 -9.48 -14.20 -14.90
C SER A 147 -8.78 -13.57 -16.10
N PRO A 148 -8.41 -12.28 -16.03
CA PRO A 148 -7.63 -11.64 -17.07
C PRO A 148 -6.19 -12.19 -17.09
N SER A 149 -5.53 -12.10 -18.25
CA SER A 149 -4.19 -12.68 -18.44
C SER A 149 -3.27 -11.82 -19.31
N ILE A 150 -2.02 -11.71 -18.86
CA ILE A 150 -0.87 -11.22 -19.63
C ILE A 150 0.09 -12.39 -19.81
N GLY A 151 0.45 -12.72 -21.04
CA GLY A 151 1.23 -13.92 -21.37
C GLY A 151 2.69 -13.85 -20.94
N ASN A 152 3.29 -12.66 -20.94
CA ASN A 152 4.68 -12.42 -20.55
C ASN A 152 4.75 -11.37 -19.42
N ASP A 153 5.62 -10.38 -19.55
CA ASP A 153 5.85 -9.37 -18.52
C ASP A 153 4.80 -8.26 -18.55
N ALA A 154 4.55 -7.68 -17.38
CA ALA A 154 3.82 -6.44 -17.20
C ALA A 154 4.79 -5.36 -16.69
N THR A 155 5.23 -4.47 -17.59
CA THR A 155 6.26 -3.48 -17.31
C THR A 155 5.69 -2.06 -17.36
N VAL A 156 5.76 -1.35 -16.25
CA VAL A 156 5.65 0.11 -16.23
C VAL A 156 7.06 0.67 -16.17
N PHE A 157 7.46 1.40 -17.20
CA PHE A 157 8.72 2.14 -17.23
C PHE A 157 8.40 3.63 -17.28
N VAL A 158 8.97 4.45 -16.41
CA VAL A 158 8.74 5.90 -16.46
C VAL A 158 10.06 6.59 -16.34
N SER A 159 10.45 7.34 -17.35
CA SER A 159 11.70 8.10 -17.33
C SER A 159 11.48 9.57 -17.68
N GLY A 160 12.18 10.45 -16.98
CA GLY A 160 12.19 11.88 -17.27
C GLY A 160 13.27 12.61 -16.51
N ALA A 161 13.63 13.83 -16.93
CA ALA A 161 14.52 14.67 -16.14
C ALA A 161 13.86 15.04 -14.79
N ASN A 162 12.57 15.36 -14.83
CA ASN A 162 11.73 15.53 -13.66
C ASN A 162 10.37 14.88 -13.92
N ILE A 163 9.73 14.40 -12.86
CA ILE A 163 8.38 13.84 -12.86
C ILE A 163 7.56 14.71 -11.91
N LEU A 164 6.73 15.62 -12.44
CA LEU A 164 5.95 16.57 -11.64
C LEU A 164 4.45 16.43 -11.88
N THR A 165 3.67 16.37 -10.81
CA THR A 165 2.21 16.54 -10.86
C THR A 165 1.75 17.46 -9.73
N SER A 166 0.62 18.15 -9.93
CA SER A 166 -0.03 18.93 -8.88
C SER A 166 -1.01 18.10 -8.04
N GLY A 167 -1.30 16.87 -8.47
CA GLY A 167 -2.27 15.96 -7.88
C GLY A 167 -1.62 14.65 -7.40
N GLN A 168 -2.45 13.61 -7.24
CA GLN A 168 -1.95 12.27 -6.96
C GLN A 168 -1.01 11.82 -8.10
N LEU A 169 0.08 11.17 -7.72
CA LEU A 169 0.99 10.52 -8.65
C LEU A 169 0.92 9.03 -8.40
N ALA A 170 0.41 8.24 -9.36
CA ALA A 170 0.26 6.80 -9.17
C ALA A 170 0.92 6.05 -10.31
N PHE A 171 1.78 5.11 -9.95
CA PHE A 171 2.36 4.13 -10.86
C PHE A 171 2.03 2.74 -10.34
N GLY A 172 1.56 1.87 -11.21
CA GLY A 172 1.00 0.61 -10.76
C GLY A 172 1.03 -0.51 -11.77
N VAL A 173 1.30 -1.72 -11.29
CA VAL A 173 0.84 -2.96 -11.94
C VAL A 173 -0.20 -3.59 -11.02
N GLU A 174 -1.46 -3.59 -11.43
CA GLU A 174 -2.55 -4.20 -10.68
C GLU A 174 -2.95 -5.52 -11.34
N ASN A 175 -2.73 -6.62 -10.65
CA ASN A 175 -2.99 -8.01 -11.07
C ASN A 175 -3.92 -8.74 -10.08
N ASN A 176 -4.84 -8.02 -9.43
CA ASN A 176 -5.72 -8.60 -8.43
C ASN A 176 -6.66 -9.65 -9.07
N GLY A 177 -6.52 -10.91 -8.70
CA GLY A 177 -7.25 -12.04 -9.30
C GLY A 177 -6.88 -12.37 -10.75
N GLY A 178 -5.86 -11.71 -11.30
CA GLY A 178 -5.35 -11.90 -12.65
C GLY A 178 -4.13 -12.83 -12.72
N SER A 179 -3.60 -13.04 -13.92
CA SER A 179 -2.37 -13.78 -14.17
C SER A 179 -1.40 -12.97 -15.04
N ILE A 180 -0.14 -12.92 -14.62
CA ILE A 180 1.01 -12.44 -15.39
C ILE A 180 1.97 -13.62 -15.56
N GLY A 181 2.26 -13.99 -16.81
CA GLY A 181 3.07 -15.16 -17.16
C GLY A 181 4.58 -14.95 -16.99
N GLY A 182 5.04 -13.71 -16.86
CA GLY A 182 6.42 -13.32 -16.58
C GLY A 182 6.51 -12.44 -15.32
N ASP A 183 7.30 -11.38 -15.41
CA ASP A 183 7.59 -10.44 -14.33
C ASP A 183 6.55 -9.30 -14.27
N ALA A 184 6.30 -8.78 -13.06
CA ALA A 184 5.63 -7.50 -12.85
C ALA A 184 6.69 -6.47 -12.46
N ILE A 185 6.95 -5.49 -13.32
CA ILE A 185 8.05 -4.54 -13.16
C ILE A 185 7.48 -3.13 -13.15
N LEU A 186 7.83 -2.36 -12.13
CA LEU A 186 7.64 -0.93 -12.05
C LEU A 186 9.01 -0.26 -11.90
N ASP A 187 9.51 0.34 -12.97
CA ASP A 187 10.77 1.11 -12.99
C ASP A 187 10.44 2.58 -13.20
N VAL A 188 10.72 3.41 -12.19
CA VAL A 188 10.54 4.86 -12.26
C VAL A 188 11.87 5.56 -12.06
N THR A 189 12.34 6.21 -13.10
CA THR A 189 13.63 6.91 -13.17
C THR A 189 13.45 8.40 -13.44
N ALA A 190 13.59 9.23 -12.41
CA ALA A 190 13.72 10.69 -12.55
C ALA A 190 15.19 11.12 -12.46
N GLY A 191 15.73 11.77 -13.49
CA GLY A 191 17.12 12.25 -13.50
C GLY A 191 17.41 13.30 -12.41
N SER A 192 16.39 14.01 -11.93
CA SER A 192 16.49 15.02 -10.89
C SER A 192 15.40 14.87 -9.83
N ASN A 193 14.14 15.22 -10.13
CA ASN A 193 13.12 15.31 -9.08
C ASN A 193 11.85 14.53 -9.43
N ILE A 194 11.26 13.89 -8.41
CA ILE A 194 9.86 13.47 -8.39
C ILE A 194 9.11 14.43 -7.47
N THR A 195 8.02 15.03 -7.93
CA THR A 195 7.19 15.94 -7.15
C THR A 195 5.71 15.65 -7.40
N GLY A 196 4.92 15.56 -6.33
CA GLY A 196 3.51 15.22 -6.41
C GLY A 196 2.79 15.46 -5.08
N ALA A 197 1.47 15.28 -5.06
CA ALA A 197 0.73 15.22 -3.80
C ALA A 197 0.94 13.83 -3.15
N ASN A 198 -0.12 13.06 -2.93
CA ASN A 198 0.03 11.66 -2.52
C ASN A 198 0.60 10.83 -3.68
N THR A 199 1.69 10.13 -3.42
CA THR A 199 2.43 9.37 -4.43
C THR A 199 2.41 7.87 -4.12
N PHE A 200 2.13 7.07 -5.14
CA PHE A 200 1.93 5.63 -5.07
C PHE A 200 2.83 4.92 -6.09
N PHE A 201 3.61 3.95 -5.62
CA PHE A 201 4.38 3.03 -6.44
C PHE A 201 3.96 1.62 -6.03
N GLN A 202 3.17 0.94 -6.87
CA GLN A 202 2.42 -0.23 -6.39
C GLN A 202 2.53 -1.42 -7.34
N ILE A 203 2.63 -2.61 -6.77
CA ILE A 203 2.28 -3.86 -7.45
C ILE A 203 1.22 -4.54 -6.59
N LEU A 204 -0.01 -4.62 -7.11
CA LEU A 204 -1.13 -5.22 -6.38
C LEU A 204 -1.44 -6.59 -6.99
N ASN A 205 -1.10 -7.66 -6.29
CA ASN A 205 -1.27 -9.05 -6.74
C ASN A 205 -2.19 -9.84 -5.81
N SER A 206 -3.19 -9.20 -5.21
CA SER A 206 -4.06 -9.89 -4.26
C SER A 206 -4.88 -10.97 -4.97
N SER A 207 -4.80 -12.21 -4.46
CA SER A 207 -5.40 -13.40 -5.09
C SER A 207 -4.98 -13.64 -6.55
N GLY A 208 -3.93 -12.94 -7.04
CA GLY A 208 -3.40 -13.05 -8.38
C GLY A 208 -2.22 -14.02 -8.46
N THR A 209 -1.70 -14.19 -9.68
CA THR A 209 -0.47 -14.94 -9.94
C THR A 209 0.48 -14.11 -10.79
N ILE A 210 1.72 -13.94 -10.34
CA ILE A 210 2.86 -13.46 -11.11
C ILE A 210 3.84 -14.64 -11.18
N ALA A 211 4.16 -15.13 -12.38
CA ALA A 211 5.01 -16.32 -12.51
C ALA A 211 6.49 -16.03 -12.24
N GLY A 212 6.94 -14.81 -12.51
CA GLY A 212 8.29 -14.32 -12.28
C GLY A 212 8.42 -13.43 -11.05
N ASP A 213 9.28 -12.41 -11.15
CA ASP A 213 9.56 -11.44 -10.11
C ASP A 213 8.51 -10.31 -10.07
N ALA A 214 8.27 -9.75 -8.88
CA ALA A 214 7.56 -8.49 -8.68
C ALA A 214 8.56 -7.44 -8.20
N THR A 215 8.89 -6.46 -9.03
CA THR A 215 9.96 -5.50 -8.75
C THR A 215 9.45 -4.07 -8.86
N ILE A 216 9.66 -3.28 -7.81
CA ILE A 216 9.51 -1.83 -7.82
C ILE A 216 10.89 -1.22 -7.67
N GLU A 217 11.32 -0.43 -8.66
CA GLU A 217 12.58 0.29 -8.65
C GLU A 217 12.33 1.78 -8.85
N VAL A 218 12.83 2.61 -7.94
CA VAL A 218 12.67 4.07 -8.00
C VAL A 218 14.03 4.75 -7.94
N PHE A 219 14.47 5.34 -9.04
CA PHE A 219 15.66 6.17 -9.13
C PHE A 219 15.31 7.65 -9.16
N THR A 220 15.83 8.43 -8.20
CA THR A 220 15.74 9.88 -8.26
C THR A 220 16.86 10.57 -7.49
N THR A 221 17.12 11.84 -7.79
CA THR A 221 17.92 12.67 -6.88
C THR A 221 17.08 13.09 -5.69
N ASN A 222 15.91 13.68 -5.93
CA ASN A 222 15.01 14.11 -4.87
C ASN A 222 13.57 13.63 -5.11
N LEU A 223 12.86 13.37 -4.03
CA LEU A 223 11.43 13.11 -4.01
C LEU A 223 10.79 14.11 -3.04
N SER A 224 9.80 14.87 -3.48
CA SER A 224 9.09 15.85 -2.63
C SER A 224 7.59 15.65 -2.81
N VAL A 225 6.96 15.03 -1.82
CA VAL A 225 5.56 14.57 -1.92
C VAL A 225 4.79 14.82 -0.63
N ASP A 226 3.46 14.86 -0.71
CA ASP A 226 2.62 15.01 0.48
C ASP A 226 2.55 13.71 1.30
N GLY A 227 2.41 12.58 0.62
CA GLY A 227 2.39 11.25 1.22
C GLY A 227 3.03 10.26 0.26
N LEU A 228 3.66 9.22 0.80
CA LEU A 228 4.35 8.22 0.00
C LEU A 228 3.87 6.82 0.38
N ASN A 229 3.40 6.06 -0.59
CA ASN A 229 3.10 4.64 -0.43
C ASN A 229 3.83 3.85 -1.53
N VAL A 230 4.70 2.94 -1.11
CA VAL A 230 5.43 2.01 -1.97
C VAL A 230 5.07 0.61 -1.51
N ASN A 231 4.34 -0.16 -2.31
CA ASN A 231 3.87 -1.45 -1.85
C ASN A 231 3.87 -2.54 -2.91
N ILE A 232 4.21 -3.75 -2.46
CA ILE A 232 3.87 -4.99 -3.16
C ILE A 232 2.85 -5.72 -2.30
N ASP A 233 1.58 -5.71 -2.71
CA ASP A 233 0.52 -6.44 -2.02
C ASP A 233 0.27 -7.79 -2.68
N ASN A 234 0.87 -8.84 -2.14
CA ASN A 234 0.66 -10.22 -2.55
C ASN A 234 -0.34 -10.97 -1.64
N SER A 235 -1.24 -10.27 -0.95
CA SER A 235 -2.19 -10.88 -0.02
C SER A 235 -3.05 -11.94 -0.71
N ASN A 236 -2.92 -13.21 -0.28
CA ASN A 236 -3.54 -14.38 -0.90
C ASN A 236 -3.12 -14.67 -2.35
N GLY A 237 -2.12 -13.97 -2.88
CA GLY A 237 -1.56 -14.16 -4.21
C GLY A 237 -0.34 -15.09 -4.22
N VAL A 238 0.22 -15.29 -5.42
CA VAL A 238 1.47 -16.01 -5.64
C VAL A 238 2.40 -15.17 -6.50
N ILE A 239 3.66 -15.06 -6.09
CA ILE A 239 4.78 -14.56 -6.90
C ILE A 239 5.78 -15.71 -7.03
N GLY A 240 6.00 -16.22 -8.24
CA GLY A 240 6.89 -17.36 -8.48
C GLY A 240 8.37 -17.05 -8.22
N GLY A 241 8.75 -15.79 -8.40
CA GLY A 241 10.07 -15.23 -8.13
C GLY A 241 10.14 -14.40 -6.85
N ASN A 242 10.97 -13.35 -6.86
CA ASN A 242 11.20 -12.45 -5.74
C ASN A 242 10.22 -11.28 -5.74
N ALA A 243 9.90 -10.76 -4.55
CA ALA A 243 9.24 -9.47 -4.37
C ALA A 243 10.28 -8.44 -3.88
N THR A 244 10.59 -7.44 -4.69
CA THR A 244 11.68 -6.49 -4.41
C THR A 244 11.21 -5.05 -4.53
N VAL A 245 11.49 -4.25 -3.51
CA VAL A 245 11.35 -2.78 -3.55
C VAL A 245 12.74 -2.17 -3.38
N ASP A 246 13.22 -1.47 -4.42
CA ASP A 246 14.49 -0.75 -4.43
C ASP A 246 14.26 0.76 -4.51
N MET A 247 14.52 1.44 -3.40
CA MET A 247 14.48 2.89 -3.32
C MET A 247 15.89 3.45 -3.50
N ASN A 248 16.17 4.00 -4.68
CA ASN A 248 17.47 4.55 -5.06
C ASN A 248 17.39 6.10 -5.08
N VAL A 249 17.33 6.71 -3.90
CA VAL A 249 17.27 8.17 -3.73
C VAL A 249 18.67 8.67 -3.39
N SER A 250 19.32 9.42 -4.30
CA SER A 250 20.70 9.87 -4.07
C SER A 250 20.81 11.16 -3.23
N GLY A 251 19.77 11.99 -3.22
CA GLY A 251 19.61 13.19 -2.41
C GLY A 251 18.64 12.96 -1.26
N SER A 252 17.46 13.59 -1.31
CA SER A 252 16.45 13.49 -0.24
C SER A 252 15.05 13.14 -0.76
N ALA A 253 14.39 12.21 -0.07
CA ALA A 253 12.97 11.96 -0.14
C ALA A 253 12.28 12.68 1.03
N THR A 254 11.69 13.84 0.77
CA THR A 254 10.90 14.61 1.73
C THR A 254 9.42 14.33 1.55
N VAL A 255 8.80 13.76 2.58
CA VAL A 255 7.38 13.40 2.61
C VAL A 255 6.69 14.23 3.68
N THR A 256 5.71 15.07 3.32
CA THR A 256 5.05 15.99 4.27
C THR A 256 4.33 15.24 5.40
N ASN A 257 3.70 14.12 5.09
CA ASN A 257 2.93 13.30 6.03
C ASN A 257 3.62 11.96 6.27
N ASP A 258 2.93 10.84 6.00
CA ASP A 258 3.43 9.49 6.21
C ASP A 258 4.12 8.92 4.96
N ALA A 259 5.19 8.16 5.19
CA ALA A 259 5.88 7.36 4.20
C ALA A 259 5.77 5.88 4.57
N THR A 260 5.15 5.08 3.70
CA THR A 260 4.95 3.64 3.89
C THR A 260 5.64 2.86 2.77
N PHE A 261 6.41 1.86 3.15
CA PHE A 261 7.06 0.89 2.29
C PHE A 261 6.66 -0.50 2.81
N ASP A 262 5.91 -1.28 2.04
CA ASP A 262 5.54 -2.62 2.49
C ASP A 262 5.55 -3.70 1.41
N ILE A 263 5.77 -4.93 1.88
CA ILE A 263 5.52 -6.15 1.13
C ILE A 263 4.58 -6.99 1.99
N LEU A 264 3.35 -7.15 1.53
CA LEU A 264 2.30 -7.93 2.18
C LEU A 264 2.14 -9.28 1.46
N GLY A 265 1.82 -10.35 2.19
CA GLY A 265 1.77 -11.71 1.63
C GLY A 265 3.13 -12.17 1.09
N SER A 266 4.21 -11.73 1.73
CA SER A 266 5.60 -12.01 1.31
C SER A 266 5.96 -13.50 1.37
N ASP A 267 5.21 -14.31 2.11
CA ASP A 267 5.32 -15.78 2.15
C ASP A 267 4.86 -16.47 0.85
N GLY A 268 4.09 -15.76 0.02
CA GLY A 268 3.73 -16.18 -1.33
C GLY A 268 4.80 -15.90 -2.39
N ALA A 269 5.94 -15.30 -2.02
CA ALA A 269 7.09 -15.06 -2.89
C ALA A 269 8.28 -15.98 -2.55
N ALA A 270 9.21 -16.19 -3.49
CA ALA A 270 10.44 -16.96 -3.25
C ALA A 270 11.37 -16.28 -2.24
N ALA A 271 11.46 -14.95 -2.30
CA ALA A 271 12.10 -14.09 -1.32
C ALA A 271 11.45 -12.70 -1.37
N ALA A 272 11.57 -11.93 -0.28
CA ALA A 272 11.11 -10.55 -0.23
C ALA A 272 12.22 -9.60 0.28
N ALA A 273 12.35 -8.44 -0.35
CA ALA A 273 13.33 -7.43 0.03
C ALA A 273 12.81 -6.00 -0.14
N ILE A 274 13.09 -5.14 0.85
CA ILE A 274 12.96 -3.68 0.73
C ILE A 274 14.34 -3.07 0.98
N ASN A 275 14.88 -2.34 0.02
CA ASN A 275 16.20 -1.73 0.10
C ASN A 275 16.13 -0.22 -0.04
N PHE A 276 16.78 0.49 0.89
CA PHE A 276 17.00 1.94 0.84
C PHE A 276 18.47 2.19 0.52
N ASN A 277 18.76 2.66 -0.69
CA ASN A 277 20.12 2.76 -1.23
C ASN A 277 20.60 4.22 -1.28
N GLY A 278 21.31 4.65 -0.23
CA GLY A 278 21.79 6.02 -0.07
C GLY A 278 20.71 7.01 0.35
N GLY A 279 21.04 8.30 0.31
CA GLY A 279 20.10 9.40 0.53
C GLY A 279 19.54 9.56 1.96
N SER A 280 18.61 10.51 2.07
CA SER A 280 17.81 10.77 3.27
C SER A 280 16.33 10.57 2.98
N TYR A 281 15.60 9.91 3.88
CA TYR A 281 14.16 9.72 3.79
C TYR A 281 13.49 10.37 5.00
N ASP A 282 12.94 11.55 4.80
CA ASP A 282 12.42 12.42 5.84
C ASP A 282 10.89 12.48 5.73
N ALA A 283 10.17 11.89 6.68
CA ALA A 283 8.72 11.90 6.76
C ALA A 283 8.24 12.82 7.89
N GLY A 284 7.28 13.70 7.63
CA GLY A 284 6.74 14.59 8.67
C GLY A 284 5.90 13.86 9.73
N GLY A 285 5.37 12.67 9.40
CA GLY A 285 4.60 11.81 10.30
C GLY A 285 5.31 10.49 10.60
N THR A 286 4.74 9.39 10.13
CA THR A 286 5.30 8.05 10.30
C THR A 286 6.11 7.64 9.09
N PHE A 287 7.34 7.17 9.32
CA PHE A 287 8.07 6.34 8.37
C PHE A 287 7.84 4.86 8.76
N LEU A 288 7.24 4.08 7.87
CA LEU A 288 7.00 2.65 8.05
C LEU A 288 7.67 1.86 6.92
N ALA A 289 8.55 0.93 7.27
CA ALA A 289 9.02 -0.13 6.37
C ALA A 289 8.63 -1.49 6.94
N LEU A 290 7.85 -2.29 6.21
CA LEU A 290 7.25 -3.52 6.72
C LEU A 290 7.34 -4.67 5.71
N ILE A 291 7.82 -5.83 6.18
CA ILE A 291 7.57 -7.11 5.52
C ILE A 291 6.84 -7.98 6.54
N ASP A 292 5.62 -8.41 6.20
CA ASP A 292 4.72 -9.13 7.10
C ASP A 292 5.12 -10.60 7.34
N GLY A 293 5.85 -11.18 6.39
CA GLY A 293 6.38 -12.53 6.38
C GLY A 293 7.92 -12.54 6.28
N ASN A 294 8.48 -13.59 5.72
CA ASN A 294 9.94 -13.71 5.62
C ASN A 294 10.47 -12.72 4.58
N GLY A 295 11.50 -11.97 4.94
CA GLY A 295 12.16 -11.07 4.02
C GLY A 295 13.26 -10.28 4.69
N THR A 296 13.92 -9.43 3.90
CA THR A 296 15.01 -8.59 4.35
C THR A 296 14.68 -7.12 4.12
N ILE A 297 14.83 -6.28 5.14
CA ILE A 297 14.82 -4.82 4.96
C ILE A 297 16.25 -4.31 5.18
N THR A 298 16.77 -3.56 4.21
CA THR A 298 18.15 -3.07 4.22
C THR A 298 18.19 -1.55 4.12
N PHE A 299 18.89 -0.91 5.05
CA PHE A 299 19.35 0.47 4.90
C PHE A 299 20.81 0.43 4.48
N ASN A 300 21.09 0.75 3.21
CA ASN A 300 22.41 0.71 2.60
C ASN A 300 22.96 2.13 2.46
N ASN A 301 23.62 2.61 3.51
CA ASN A 301 24.09 3.97 3.68
C ASN A 301 22.97 5.03 3.53
N ALA A 302 21.75 4.64 3.87
CA ALA A 302 20.57 5.50 3.87
C ALA A 302 20.33 6.08 5.27
N SER A 303 19.82 7.31 5.32
CA SER A 303 19.32 7.93 6.55
C SER A 303 17.80 8.07 6.49
N ALA A 304 17.15 8.01 7.64
CA ALA A 304 15.71 8.27 7.72
C ALA A 304 15.37 9.05 8.99
N HIS A 305 14.42 9.97 8.88
CA HIS A 305 13.87 10.77 9.98
C HIS A 305 12.35 10.80 9.91
N ALA A 306 11.70 10.72 11.07
CA ALA A 306 10.25 10.85 11.19
C ALA A 306 9.82 11.27 12.60
N ASP A 307 8.55 11.63 12.79
CA ASP A 307 7.98 11.69 14.15
C ASP A 307 8.05 10.30 14.78
N VAL A 308 7.66 9.28 14.01
CA VAL A 308 7.69 7.87 14.36
C VAL A 308 8.39 7.10 13.24
N LEU A 309 9.47 6.39 13.56
CA LEU A 309 10.18 5.54 12.60
C LEU A 309 10.01 4.08 12.98
N LYS A 310 9.43 3.28 12.08
CA LYS A 310 9.15 1.86 12.29
C LYS A 310 9.71 1.03 11.14
N VAL A 311 10.49 0.02 11.48
CA VAL A 311 11.02 -0.95 10.54
C VAL A 311 10.75 -2.34 11.09
N GLY A 312 10.00 -3.16 10.36
CA GLY A 312 9.58 -4.49 10.79
C GLY A 312 9.77 -5.54 9.70
N ALA A 313 10.67 -6.51 9.90
CA ALA A 313 10.72 -7.74 9.12
C ALA A 313 10.19 -8.87 10.00
N LEU A 314 8.87 -9.11 9.96
CA LEU A 314 8.16 -9.80 11.04
C LEU A 314 8.02 -11.31 10.84
N GLY A 315 8.46 -11.84 9.70
CA GLY A 315 8.49 -13.28 9.45
C GLY A 315 9.43 -14.05 10.37
N THR A 316 9.25 -15.37 10.37
CA THR A 316 10.05 -16.32 11.16
C THR A 316 11.55 -16.09 11.01
N ASN A 317 12.01 -15.81 9.79
CA ASN A 317 13.41 -15.56 9.44
C ASN A 317 13.63 -14.10 8.98
N GLY A 318 12.82 -13.15 9.43
CA GLY A 318 12.94 -11.75 9.03
C GLY A 318 14.32 -11.16 9.38
N VAL A 319 14.88 -10.37 8.48
CA VAL A 319 16.21 -9.77 8.65
C VAL A 319 16.15 -8.25 8.46
N LEU A 320 16.72 -7.51 9.40
CA LEU A 320 16.99 -6.09 9.28
C LEU A 320 18.51 -5.90 9.17
N ASN A 321 18.96 -5.28 8.08
CA ASN A 321 20.36 -4.92 7.89
C ASN A 321 20.50 -3.40 7.89
N ILE A 322 21.18 -2.87 8.90
CA ILE A 322 21.41 -1.43 9.04
C ILE A 322 22.88 -1.15 8.75
N GLY A 323 23.15 -0.53 7.60
CA GLY A 323 24.48 -0.14 7.17
C GLY A 323 24.58 1.36 7.00
N GLY A 324 25.37 2.05 7.83
CA GLY A 324 25.65 3.46 7.63
C GLY A 324 24.48 4.37 8.01
N GLY A 325 24.65 5.67 7.76
CA GLY A 325 23.58 6.67 7.90
C GLY A 325 23.12 6.97 9.34
N THR A 326 22.00 7.67 9.42
CA THR A 326 21.29 7.99 10.67
C THR A 326 19.84 7.57 10.56
N LEU A 327 19.36 6.74 11.48
CA LEU A 327 17.93 6.50 11.67
C LEU A 327 17.48 7.28 12.89
N SER A 328 16.53 8.20 12.75
CA SER A 328 16.12 9.11 13.81
C SER A 328 14.62 9.18 13.93
N ALA A 329 14.12 9.34 15.15
CA ALA A 329 12.72 9.63 15.39
C ALA A 329 12.54 10.67 16.49
N ASP A 330 11.58 11.56 16.33
CA ASP A 330 11.29 12.58 17.34
C ASP A 330 10.60 11.97 18.56
N THR A 331 9.79 10.93 18.37
CA THR A 331 9.05 10.25 19.44
C THR A 331 9.50 8.81 19.68
N THR A 332 9.52 7.94 18.67
CA THR A 332 9.86 6.52 18.83
C THR A 332 10.47 5.96 17.56
N LEU A 333 11.61 5.28 17.73
CA LEU A 333 12.31 4.51 16.73
C LEU A 333 12.19 3.02 17.08
N GLU A 334 11.61 2.24 16.18
CA GLU A 334 11.34 0.80 16.35
C GLU A 334 12.03 0.01 15.23
N LEU A 335 12.99 -0.87 15.60
CA LEU A 335 13.61 -1.84 14.70
C LEU A 335 13.25 -3.26 15.15
N TYR A 336 12.41 -3.94 14.38
CA TYR A 336 11.80 -5.23 14.74
C TYR A 336 12.10 -6.34 13.74
N ALA A 337 12.70 -7.42 14.24
CA ALA A 337 12.83 -8.72 13.57
C ALA A 337 12.50 -9.82 14.58
N SER A 338 11.27 -9.79 15.10
CA SER A 338 10.84 -10.56 16.27
C SER A 338 10.51 -12.03 15.98
N GLY A 339 10.63 -12.49 14.73
CA GLY A 339 10.51 -13.90 14.36
C GLY A 339 11.47 -14.79 15.15
N SER A 340 11.17 -16.09 15.23
CA SER A 340 11.96 -17.04 16.05
C SER A 340 13.42 -17.19 15.60
N ASN A 341 13.73 -16.87 14.35
CA ASN A 341 15.09 -16.76 13.81
C ASN A 341 15.40 -15.34 13.31
N GLY A 342 14.60 -14.34 13.71
CA GLY A 342 14.73 -12.99 13.22
C GLY A 342 16.03 -12.31 13.67
N GLN A 343 16.60 -11.49 12.78
CA GLN A 343 17.92 -10.89 12.97
C GLN A 343 17.88 -9.38 12.75
N LEU A 344 18.46 -8.63 13.68
CA LEU A 344 18.80 -7.22 13.51
C LEU A 344 20.33 -7.09 13.48
N ASN A 345 20.86 -6.74 12.32
CA ASN A 345 22.30 -6.65 12.05
C ASN A 345 22.72 -5.20 11.80
N PHE A 346 23.70 -4.74 12.58
CA PHE A 346 24.42 -3.50 12.30
C PHE A 346 25.72 -3.86 11.59
N VAL A 347 25.80 -3.54 10.30
CA VAL A 347 26.90 -3.95 9.42
C VAL A 347 27.93 -2.85 9.18
N SER A 348 27.59 -1.60 9.52
CA SER A 348 28.45 -0.42 9.45
C SER A 348 28.12 0.55 10.58
N ASN A 349 29.00 1.51 10.85
CA ASN A 349 28.74 2.55 11.85
C ASN A 349 27.43 3.28 11.54
N VAL A 350 26.53 3.37 12.52
CA VAL A 350 25.23 4.02 12.38
C VAL A 350 24.97 4.94 13.56
N THR A 351 24.15 5.95 13.35
CA THR A 351 23.54 6.71 14.44
C THR A 351 22.06 6.37 14.58
N LEU A 352 21.63 5.98 15.78
CA LEU A 352 20.22 5.92 16.15
C LEU A 352 19.87 7.22 16.90
N GLY A 353 19.34 8.20 16.16
CA GLY A 353 19.15 9.58 16.55
C GLY A 353 17.80 9.90 17.19
N GLY A 354 17.61 11.19 17.48
CA GLY A 354 16.37 11.75 18.04
C GLY A 354 16.29 11.65 19.57
N ASN A 355 15.37 12.40 20.18
CA ASN A 355 15.14 12.36 21.63
C ASN A 355 14.17 11.24 22.05
N GLY A 356 13.46 10.67 21.07
CA GLY A 356 12.53 9.57 21.26
C GLY A 356 13.16 8.28 21.75
N ALA A 357 12.31 7.35 22.21
CA ALA A 357 12.73 6.01 22.60
C ALA A 357 13.33 5.27 21.40
N LYS A 358 14.38 4.48 21.62
CA LYS A 358 14.94 3.56 20.62
C LYS A 358 14.70 2.13 21.09
N ILE A 359 13.88 1.39 20.35
CA ILE A 359 13.51 0.02 20.67
C ILE A 359 14.08 -0.91 19.61
N LEU A 360 14.88 -1.87 20.06
CA LEU A 360 15.58 -2.85 19.26
C LEU A 360 15.05 -4.23 19.64
N ALA A 361 14.22 -4.86 18.81
CA ALA A 361 13.56 -6.12 19.15
C ALA A 361 13.79 -7.20 18.08
N ALA A 362 14.67 -8.16 18.37
CA ALA A 362 14.94 -9.27 17.46
C ALA A 362 15.42 -10.52 18.20
N ASN A 363 15.22 -11.72 17.63
CA ASN A 363 15.76 -12.94 18.23
C ASN A 363 17.30 -12.89 18.38
N SER A 364 17.98 -12.31 17.40
CA SER A 364 19.39 -11.93 17.50
C SER A 364 19.59 -10.47 17.14
N VAL A 365 20.25 -9.73 18.03
CA VAL A 365 20.78 -8.39 17.75
C VAL A 365 22.29 -8.50 17.64
N LYS A 366 22.85 -8.19 16.47
CA LYS A 366 24.27 -8.33 16.18
C LYS A 366 24.86 -7.01 15.74
N ILE A 367 25.94 -6.59 16.39
CA ILE A 367 26.79 -5.48 15.93
C ILE A 367 28.07 -6.09 15.40
N PHE A 368 28.41 -5.86 14.14
CA PHE A 368 29.56 -6.52 13.52
C PHE A 368 30.88 -6.00 14.08
N ASP A 369 31.98 -6.72 13.83
CA ASP A 369 33.29 -6.35 14.36
C ASP A 369 33.70 -4.95 13.95
N SER A 370 34.26 -4.19 14.89
CA SER A 370 34.65 -2.79 14.72
C SER A 370 33.52 -1.81 14.34
N VAL A 371 32.25 -2.24 14.40
CA VAL A 371 31.09 -1.37 14.18
C VAL A 371 30.67 -0.69 15.48
N VAL A 372 30.39 0.61 15.40
CA VAL A 372 29.86 1.42 16.49
C VAL A 372 28.44 1.88 16.15
N VAL A 373 27.49 1.51 17.02
CA VAL A 373 26.11 2.03 16.99
C VAL A 373 26.02 3.20 17.96
N THR A 374 25.98 4.42 17.43
CA THR A 374 25.92 5.64 18.25
C THR A 374 24.48 5.93 18.62
N ILE A 375 24.16 5.91 19.92
CA ILE A 375 22.83 6.29 20.40
C ILE A 375 22.82 7.80 20.69
N GLY A 376 22.09 8.55 19.87
CA GLY A 376 21.89 9.98 20.03
C GLY A 376 20.85 10.33 21.09
N GLY A 377 20.86 11.57 21.55
CA GLY A 377 19.98 12.04 22.63
C GLY A 377 20.47 11.65 24.02
N SER A 378 19.60 11.76 25.02
CA SER A 378 19.91 11.45 26.42
C SER A 378 19.49 10.05 26.87
N ASN A 379 18.62 9.39 26.10
CA ASN A 379 18.01 8.11 26.45
C ASN A 379 18.81 6.96 25.83
N PRO A 380 19.28 5.99 26.63
CA PRO A 380 19.86 4.76 26.10
C PRO A 380 18.84 3.99 25.25
N ALA A 381 19.34 3.10 24.39
CA ALA A 381 18.47 2.20 23.63
C ALA A 381 17.98 1.02 24.47
N ASP A 382 16.73 0.61 24.28
CA ASP A 382 16.14 -0.60 24.86
C ASP A 382 16.32 -1.78 23.91
N VAL A 383 17.01 -2.82 24.39
CA VAL A 383 17.31 -4.04 23.62
C VAL A 383 16.47 -5.20 24.15
N TYR A 384 15.66 -5.79 23.28
CA TYR A 384 14.86 -6.98 23.55
C TYR A 384 15.35 -8.10 22.64
N THR A 385 16.09 -9.06 23.18
CA THR A 385 16.69 -10.12 22.38
C THR A 385 16.94 -11.38 23.17
N ASN A 386 16.99 -12.52 22.47
CA ASN A 386 17.47 -13.77 23.04
C ASN A 386 18.99 -13.91 22.87
N ASN A 387 19.58 -13.23 21.89
CA ASN A 387 21.00 -13.30 21.56
C ASN A 387 21.58 -11.90 21.31
N ALA A 388 22.18 -11.30 22.35
CA ALA A 388 22.84 -9.99 22.30
C ALA A 388 24.30 -10.10 21.81
N ASN A 389 24.50 -10.22 20.50
CA ASN A 389 25.78 -10.50 19.85
C ASN A 389 26.61 -9.22 19.62
N TYR A 390 27.13 -8.65 20.72
CA TYR A 390 28.00 -7.47 20.73
C TYR A 390 28.78 -7.36 22.05
N THR A 391 29.72 -6.41 22.13
CA THR A 391 30.52 -6.11 23.33
C THR A 391 29.93 -4.93 24.12
N GLY A 392 29.99 -5.03 25.46
CA GLY A 392 29.47 -4.00 26.38
C GLY A 392 27.95 -4.02 26.52
N PHE A 393 27.41 -3.24 27.47
CA PHE A 393 25.95 -3.04 27.66
C PHE A 393 25.13 -4.34 27.66
N GLY A 394 25.58 -5.34 28.43
CA GLY A 394 24.93 -6.65 28.56
C GLY A 394 25.08 -7.59 27.35
N GLY A 395 25.85 -7.23 26.33
CA GLY A 395 26.19 -8.10 25.20
C GLY A 395 27.08 -9.28 25.60
N ASN A 396 27.02 -10.36 24.83
CA ASN A 396 27.73 -11.61 25.10
C ASN A 396 29.21 -11.63 24.66
N GLY A 397 29.72 -10.55 24.08
CA GLY A 397 31.12 -10.41 23.65
C GLY A 397 31.51 -11.27 22.43
N SER A 398 30.54 -11.81 21.69
CA SER A 398 30.80 -12.62 20.50
C SER A 398 31.37 -11.82 19.32
N THR A 399 31.21 -10.49 19.33
CA THR A 399 31.81 -9.57 18.38
C THR A 399 32.42 -8.38 19.12
N THR A 400 33.31 -7.66 18.45
CA THR A 400 33.94 -6.42 18.94
C THR A 400 33.10 -5.16 18.72
N GLY A 401 31.95 -5.29 18.04
CA GLY A 401 31.01 -4.19 17.84
C GLY A 401 30.38 -3.72 19.16
N THR A 402 30.07 -2.43 19.28
CA THR A 402 29.58 -1.83 20.54
C THR A 402 28.58 -0.70 20.32
N PHE A 403 27.77 -0.42 21.34
CA PHE A 403 27.06 0.85 21.45
C PHE A 403 27.98 1.98 21.92
N ALA A 404 27.63 3.22 21.57
CA ALA A 404 28.25 4.46 22.02
C ALA A 404 27.19 5.55 22.29
N GLY A 405 27.62 6.76 22.65
CA GLY A 405 26.71 7.86 22.99
C GLY A 405 25.99 7.59 24.31
N ALA A 406 24.66 7.68 24.31
CA ALA A 406 23.85 7.30 25.48
C ALA A 406 23.93 5.79 25.82
N GLY A 407 24.46 4.97 24.90
CA GLY A 407 24.61 3.53 25.10
C GLY A 407 23.28 2.77 25.05
N ALA A 408 23.26 1.56 25.60
CA ALA A 408 22.07 0.72 25.67
C ALA A 408 21.81 0.24 27.11
N ASN A 409 20.56 -0.04 27.44
CA ASN A 409 20.19 -0.74 28.66
C ASN A 409 20.56 -2.23 28.56
N ASP A 410 20.68 -2.90 29.71
CA ASP A 410 20.92 -4.35 29.73
C ASP A 410 19.78 -5.10 29.01
N PRO A 411 20.09 -6.03 28.08
CA PRO A 411 19.08 -6.69 27.27
C PRO A 411 18.02 -7.40 28.09
N GLN A 412 16.77 -7.27 27.64
CA GLN A 412 15.63 -8.00 28.17
C GLN A 412 15.27 -9.17 27.24
N PRO A 413 14.59 -10.22 27.76
CA PRO A 413 14.05 -11.27 26.92
C PRO A 413 13.16 -10.70 25.80
N LEU A 414 13.23 -11.28 24.60
CA LEU A 414 12.43 -10.82 23.46
C LEU A 414 10.91 -10.84 23.76
N SER A 415 10.44 -11.76 24.60
CA SER A 415 9.04 -11.84 25.03
C SER A 415 8.54 -10.61 25.80
N ASN A 416 9.45 -9.77 26.29
CA ASN A 416 9.13 -8.52 27.00
C ASN A 416 9.11 -7.31 26.07
N ALA A 417 9.41 -7.50 24.77
CA ALA A 417 9.37 -6.41 23.80
C ALA A 417 7.96 -5.78 23.78
N PRO A 418 7.86 -4.44 23.73
CA PRO A 418 6.63 -3.78 23.39
C PRO A 418 6.07 -4.31 22.05
N PRO A 419 4.74 -4.26 21.83
CA PRO A 419 4.18 -4.62 20.54
C PRO A 419 4.74 -3.72 19.42
N PHE A 420 5.06 -4.32 18.28
CA PHE A 420 5.29 -3.57 17.04
C PHE A 420 3.98 -2.91 16.61
N GLY A 421 3.99 -1.60 16.40
CA GLY A 421 2.79 -0.83 16.13
C GLY A 421 2.83 0.49 16.87
N PRO A 422 1.79 1.33 16.83
CA PRO A 422 1.80 2.52 17.66
C PRO A 422 1.95 2.07 19.11
N SER A 423 3.06 2.42 19.75
CA SER A 423 3.01 2.65 21.18
C SER A 423 1.83 3.58 21.36
N SER A 424 0.71 3.06 21.88
CA SER A 424 -0.28 3.91 22.50
C SER A 424 0.54 4.86 23.36
N PRO A 425 0.43 6.20 23.19
CA PRO A 425 1.28 7.13 23.89
C PRO A 425 1.35 6.69 25.33
N ALA A 426 2.59 6.53 25.84
CA ALA A 426 2.83 6.16 27.23
C ALA A 426 1.81 6.90 28.09
N PRO A 427 1.14 6.24 29.07
CA PRO A 427 0.09 6.89 29.85
C PRO A 427 0.62 8.25 30.29
N ALA A 428 0.04 9.32 29.76
CA ALA A 428 0.45 10.67 30.12
C ALA A 428 0.47 10.69 31.66
N PRO A 429 1.53 11.24 32.30
CA PRO A 429 1.58 11.31 33.75
C PRO A 429 0.25 11.89 34.20
N THR A 430 -0.50 11.09 34.95
CA THR A 430 -1.90 11.34 35.29
C THR A 430 -2.09 12.83 35.51
N PRO A 431 -2.78 13.57 34.62
CA PRO A 431 -3.16 14.91 34.93
C PRO A 431 -4.02 14.77 36.18
N VAL A 432 -3.57 15.35 37.29
CA VAL A 432 -4.47 15.66 38.40
C VAL A 432 -5.40 16.74 37.85
N ALA A 433 -6.35 16.33 37.02
CA ALA A 433 -7.36 17.18 36.45
C ALA A 433 -8.46 17.31 37.50
N SER A 434 -8.43 18.47 38.14
CA SER A 434 -9.51 19.07 38.89
C SER A 434 -10.88 18.71 38.31
N SER A 435 -11.72 18.14 39.16
CA SER A 435 -13.14 17.86 38.94
C SER A 435 -13.86 19.03 38.26
N SER A 436 -14.16 18.89 36.97
CA SER A 436 -15.21 19.67 36.31
C SER A 436 -16.27 18.69 35.81
N ASN A 437 -17.23 18.42 36.69
CA ASN A 437 -18.38 17.57 36.44
C ASN A 437 -19.24 18.16 35.31
N ILE A 438 -19.55 17.34 34.30
CA ILE A 438 -20.60 17.63 33.33
C ILE A 438 -21.95 17.55 34.05
N THR A 439 -22.66 18.67 34.09
CA THR A 439 -23.99 18.80 34.69
C THR A 439 -25.07 18.47 33.67
N SER A 440 -25.85 17.41 33.91
CA SER A 440 -27.10 17.16 33.16
C SER A 440 -28.24 17.97 33.79
N SER A 441 -28.91 18.78 32.99
CA SER A 441 -30.08 19.57 33.38
C SER A 441 -31.32 18.69 33.56
N GLY A 442 -31.98 18.82 34.72
CA GLY A 442 -33.25 18.18 35.01
C GLY A 442 -33.88 18.79 36.27
N LYS A 443 -35.02 19.46 36.11
CA LYS A 443 -35.76 20.16 37.18
C LYS A 443 -36.21 19.22 38.30
N GLY A 444 -35.98 19.66 39.55
CA GLY A 444 -36.87 19.42 40.67
C GLY A 444 -36.45 18.33 41.67
N GLY A 445 -35.84 18.77 42.78
CA GLY A 445 -35.99 18.18 44.11
C GLY A 445 -35.41 16.79 44.38
N GLY A 446 -34.23 16.73 45.01
CA GLY A 446 -33.74 15.55 45.73
C GLY A 446 -32.46 14.94 45.15
N LYS A 447 -31.38 14.98 45.94
CA LYS A 447 -30.04 14.44 45.67
C LYS A 447 -30.07 12.93 45.43
N ALA A 448 -29.72 12.48 44.22
CA ALA A 448 -29.24 11.12 43.96
C ALA A 448 -27.94 11.23 43.15
N ILE A 449 -26.83 10.83 43.76
CA ILE A 449 -25.51 10.77 43.14
C ILE A 449 -25.54 9.56 42.20
N GLY A 450 -25.72 9.80 40.90
CA GLY A 450 -25.75 8.73 39.91
C GLY A 450 -24.39 8.05 39.80
N THR A 451 -24.36 6.72 39.87
CA THR A 451 -23.17 5.88 39.68
C THR A 451 -22.52 6.20 38.33
N ALA A 452 -21.27 6.66 38.32
CA ALA A 452 -20.50 6.82 37.09
C ALA A 452 -20.17 5.43 36.51
N ILE A 453 -20.33 5.26 35.20
CA ILE A 453 -19.86 4.06 34.49
C ILE A 453 -18.39 4.32 34.13
N ASN A 454 -17.47 3.64 34.81
CA ASN A 454 -16.05 3.66 34.44
C ASN A 454 -15.76 2.53 33.45
N ILE A 455 -15.20 2.89 32.30
CA ILE A 455 -14.77 1.95 31.25
C ILE A 455 -13.27 2.15 31.06
N SER A 456 -12.48 1.08 31.26
CA SER A 456 -11.01 1.12 31.19
C SER A 456 -10.42 0.31 30.04
N SER A 457 -11.25 -0.38 29.24
CA SER A 457 -10.82 -1.04 28.00
C SER A 457 -11.96 -1.19 26.98
N SER A 458 -11.61 -1.37 25.71
CA SER A 458 -12.57 -1.58 24.62
C SER A 458 -13.39 -2.86 24.79
N ASP A 459 -12.84 -3.89 25.44
CA ASP A 459 -13.56 -5.14 25.76
C ASP A 459 -14.70 -4.91 26.76
N GLN A 460 -14.50 -3.98 27.71
CA GLN A 460 -15.55 -3.60 28.67
C GLN A 460 -16.68 -2.83 27.99
N LEU A 461 -16.36 -2.02 27.00
CA LEU A 461 -17.35 -1.34 26.16
C LEU A 461 -18.14 -2.35 25.31
N LEU A 462 -17.45 -3.29 24.66
CA LEU A 462 -18.07 -4.34 23.86
C LEU A 462 -19.01 -5.21 24.70
N SER A 463 -18.58 -5.63 25.90
CA SER A 463 -19.44 -6.37 26.84
C SER A 463 -20.65 -5.58 27.35
N LEU A 464 -20.53 -4.25 27.44
CA LEU A 464 -21.64 -3.39 27.87
C LEU A 464 -22.72 -3.28 26.79
N LEU A 465 -22.27 -3.22 25.52
CA LEU A 465 -23.10 -3.15 24.33
C LEU A 465 -23.62 -4.54 23.90
N ASP A 466 -23.03 -5.62 24.40
CA ASP A 466 -23.47 -6.99 24.11
C ASP A 466 -24.91 -7.24 24.61
N GLY A 467 -25.77 -7.66 23.68
CA GLY A 467 -27.20 -7.84 23.89
C GLY A 467 -28.01 -6.55 24.08
N ALA A 468 -27.48 -5.37 23.74
CA ALA A 468 -28.24 -4.12 23.80
C ALA A 468 -29.13 -3.95 22.56
N ALA A 469 -30.45 -3.88 22.76
CA ALA A 469 -31.39 -3.66 21.67
C ALA A 469 -31.39 -2.19 21.20
N LEU A 470 -31.42 -1.99 19.88
CA LEU A 470 -31.54 -0.66 19.28
C LEU A 470 -32.94 -0.09 19.56
N GLY A 471 -33.00 1.06 20.22
CA GLY A 471 -34.24 1.81 20.41
C GLY A 471 -34.59 2.70 19.21
N PRO A 472 -35.78 3.32 19.20
CA PRO A 472 -36.17 4.28 18.17
C PRO A 472 -35.13 5.40 18.01
N GLY A 473 -34.67 5.63 16.78
CA GLY A 473 -33.62 6.61 16.47
C GLY A 473 -32.19 6.14 16.73
N GLY A 474 -31.95 4.82 16.81
CA GLY A 474 -30.60 4.25 16.96
C GLY A 474 -30.00 4.38 18.36
N LYS A 475 -30.79 4.83 19.35
CA LYS A 475 -30.32 5.02 20.72
C LYS A 475 -30.26 3.69 21.46
N ILE A 476 -29.11 3.40 22.07
CA ILE A 476 -28.92 2.28 22.98
C ILE A 476 -29.13 2.75 24.42
N THR A 477 -30.04 2.09 25.15
CA THR A 477 -30.29 2.38 26.57
C THR A 477 -29.72 1.24 27.43
N ILE A 478 -28.77 1.57 28.31
CA ILE A 478 -28.15 0.60 29.22
C ILE A 478 -28.89 0.68 30.57
N PRO A 479 -29.59 -0.38 31.00
CA PRO A 479 -30.30 -0.38 32.27
C PRO A 479 -29.31 -0.47 33.45
N GLY A 480 -29.56 0.30 34.50
CA GLY A 480 -28.70 0.32 35.70
C GLY A 480 -28.55 -1.03 36.41
N SER A 481 -29.43 -2.00 36.14
CA SER A 481 -29.32 -3.37 36.65
C SER A 481 -28.16 -4.19 36.07
N LYS A 482 -27.65 -3.84 34.87
CA LYS A 482 -26.42 -4.45 34.32
C LYS A 482 -25.15 -4.03 35.08
N ILE A 483 -25.20 -2.96 35.87
CA ILE A 483 -24.06 -2.42 36.62
C ILE A 483 -23.74 -3.30 37.85
N ALA A 484 -24.69 -4.10 38.34
CA ALA A 484 -24.55 -4.82 39.62
C ALA A 484 -24.30 -6.34 39.48
N SER A 485 -24.43 -6.94 38.30
CA SER A 485 -24.30 -8.40 38.13
C SER A 485 -22.97 -8.82 37.51
N ASN A 486 -22.05 -9.27 38.36
CA ASN A 486 -20.95 -10.22 38.12
C ASN A 486 -20.22 -10.19 36.76
N TRP A 487 -19.26 -9.25 36.66
CA TRP A 487 -18.19 -9.19 35.66
C TRP A 487 -17.09 -10.27 35.87
N ARG A 488 -17.48 -11.50 36.18
CA ARG A 488 -16.56 -12.62 36.46
C ARG A 488 -17.06 -13.94 35.86
N ASN A 489 -17.41 -13.99 34.57
CA ASN A 489 -17.43 -15.25 33.83
C ASN A 489 -17.57 -15.05 32.31
N SER A 490 -16.48 -14.71 31.61
CA SER A 490 -16.44 -14.69 30.13
C SER A 490 -16.22 -16.08 29.51
N THR A 491 -16.20 -17.16 30.30
CA THR A 491 -15.89 -18.52 29.82
C THR A 491 -17.09 -19.44 29.61
N ARG A 492 -18.32 -18.92 29.54
CA ARG A 492 -19.48 -19.74 29.14
C ARG A 492 -20.25 -19.06 28.01
N LEU A 493 -19.75 -19.30 26.80
CA LEU A 493 -20.48 -19.18 25.54
C LEU A 493 -21.90 -19.69 25.73
N ASN A 494 -22.89 -18.81 25.65
CA ASN A 494 -24.29 -19.21 25.60
C ASN A 494 -24.63 -19.60 24.15
N ALA A 495 -24.05 -20.70 23.68
CA ALA A 495 -24.40 -21.36 22.42
C ALA A 495 -25.86 -21.90 22.40
N ALA A 496 -26.65 -21.61 23.45
CA ALA A 496 -28.03 -22.01 23.61
C ALA A 496 -29.07 -20.97 23.13
N SER A 497 -28.66 -19.75 22.75
CA SER A 497 -29.59 -18.72 22.23
C SER A 497 -29.69 -18.66 20.69
N LEU A 498 -28.81 -19.37 19.95
CA LEU A 498 -28.83 -19.44 18.48
C LEU A 498 -29.62 -20.64 17.90
N LEU A 499 -30.21 -21.50 18.74
CA LEU A 499 -30.92 -22.71 18.30
C LEU A 499 -32.41 -22.76 18.67
N ARG A 500 -33.00 -21.64 19.10
CA ARG A 500 -34.45 -21.55 19.35
C ARG A 500 -35.05 -20.22 18.90
N ARG A 501 -35.07 -20.02 17.60
CA ARG A 501 -36.13 -19.31 16.88
C ARG A 501 -36.09 -19.82 15.43
N ASP A 502 -37.26 -20.17 14.92
CA ASP A 502 -37.53 -20.70 13.57
C ASP A 502 -37.50 -22.22 13.38
N ARG A 503 -38.38 -22.91 14.12
CA ARG A 503 -39.22 -24.00 13.57
C ARG A 503 -40.58 -24.00 14.26
N GLY A 504 -41.35 -22.92 14.05
CA GLY A 504 -42.79 -22.93 14.26
C GLY A 504 -43.46 -23.39 12.97
N ALA A 505 -43.92 -24.63 12.95
CA ALA A 505 -44.73 -25.17 11.86
C ALA A 505 -46.01 -24.33 11.71
N ALA A 506 -46.17 -23.68 10.56
CA ALA A 506 -47.41 -23.05 10.15
C ALA A 506 -48.42 -24.16 9.80
N GLU A 507 -49.28 -24.51 10.74
CA GLU A 507 -50.45 -25.36 10.55
C GLU A 507 -51.54 -24.54 9.84
N PHE A 508 -51.56 -24.57 8.50
CA PHE A 508 -52.64 -24.00 7.68
C PHE A 508 -53.82 -24.98 7.66
N ARG A 509 -54.79 -24.81 8.57
CA ARG A 509 -56.07 -25.51 8.49
C ARG A 509 -57.03 -24.74 7.59
N THR A 510 -57.11 -25.13 6.32
CA THR A 510 -58.26 -24.87 5.46
C THR A 510 -58.96 -26.19 5.16
N GLY A 511 -60.04 -26.47 5.88
CA GLY A 511 -60.96 -27.55 5.53
C GLY A 511 -62.11 -26.99 4.71
N SER A 512 -62.24 -27.42 3.45
CA SER A 512 -63.38 -28.22 2.98
C SER A 512 -63.60 -28.21 1.46
N SER A 513 -63.89 -29.42 0.97
CA SER A 513 -64.52 -29.80 -0.30
C SER A 513 -63.66 -29.91 -1.57
N LEU A 514 -63.19 -31.14 -1.81
CA LEU A 514 -63.12 -31.72 -3.14
C LEU A 514 -64.46 -32.39 -3.45
N SER A 515 -65.07 -32.08 -4.58
CA SER A 515 -65.84 -33.06 -5.37
C SER A 515 -66.02 -32.61 -6.83
N VAL A 516 -65.29 -33.32 -7.70
CA VAL A 516 -65.75 -33.92 -8.97
C VAL A 516 -66.45 -33.00 -10.00
N ARG A 517 -65.86 -32.80 -11.20
CA ARG A 517 -66.15 -33.55 -12.45
C ARG A 517 -65.58 -32.87 -13.72
N ARG A 518 -64.93 -33.70 -14.55
CA ARG A 518 -64.85 -33.74 -16.03
C ARG A 518 -65.10 -32.47 -16.88
N LEU A 519 -64.14 -32.21 -17.76
CA LEU A 519 -64.33 -31.64 -19.10
C LEU A 519 -65.21 -32.54 -20.00
N PRO A 520 -65.98 -31.93 -20.91
CA PRO A 520 -66.06 -32.41 -22.29
C PRO A 520 -65.71 -31.32 -23.31
N GLN A 521 -65.01 -31.78 -24.36
CA GLN A 521 -64.63 -31.18 -25.65
C GLN A 521 -63.68 -29.98 -25.65
#